data_AF-A0A357Z750-F1
#
_entry.id   AF-A0A357Z750-F1
#
_cell.length_a   1.000
_cell.length_b   1.000
_cell.length_c   1.000
_cell.angle_alpha   90.00
_cell.angle_beta   90.00
_cell.angle_gamma   90.00
#
_symmetry.space_group_name_H-M   'P 1'
#
loop_
_entity.id
_entity.type
_entity.pdbx_description
1 polymer ?
#
loop_
_entity_poly.entity_id
_entity_poly.type
_entity_poly.pdbx_seq_one_letter_code
_entity_poly.pdbx_strand_id
1 'polypeptide(L)'
;MLKKFIYIIGFIYLIGNGIYREYKFGNAYIEQSAQMDINKTDSSAWVGASQYQIPLDTNQNGPLIRYGYELVAHTSKYLGPNGIVQHSTNGMNCQNCHLEAGTKPWGLNYGAVFSTYPKFRERSGSIETIYKRINDCMERSLNGRALDTNSKEIKAIYAYIKWLGEGVPKGKKVRGSGIELIPQLAVAANPRNGLSVYTQYCQKCHGLNGEGVLNEKGNSYEYPPLWGAHSYNDAAGINQLSKLAGFIKNNMPNPVNYRNPTLTTQQAWDVAAYISSHSRPTKDKSKDWPVLATKPFDYPFGPYADTFSVTQHRYGPFEPIQLAKLAKK
;
A
#
# COMPACT_ATOMS: atom_id res chain seq x y z
N MET A 1 -26.31 -61.19 -60.94
CA MET A 1 -27.02 -60.19 -60.11
C MET A 1 -26.02 -59.38 -59.29
N LEU A 2 -25.17 -58.58 -59.94
CA LEU A 2 -23.95 -58.04 -59.30
C LEU A 2 -23.71 -56.55 -59.59
N LYS A 3 -24.77 -55.79 -59.91
CA LYS A 3 -24.70 -54.34 -60.17
C LYS A 3 -25.66 -53.50 -59.31
N LYS A 4 -26.47 -54.12 -58.43
CA LYS A 4 -27.31 -53.42 -57.43
C LYS A 4 -26.75 -53.42 -56.00
N PHE A 5 -25.65 -54.13 -55.75
CA PHE A 5 -24.97 -54.12 -54.44
C PHE A 5 -23.90 -53.02 -54.30
N ILE A 6 -23.60 -52.31 -55.40
CA ILE A 6 -22.52 -51.32 -55.47
C ILE A 6 -22.93 -49.95 -54.88
N TYR A 7 -24.22 -49.69 -54.67
CA TYR A 7 -24.69 -48.41 -54.10
C TYR A 7 -25.07 -48.45 -52.60
N ILE A 8 -25.13 -49.63 -51.98
CA ILE A 8 -25.46 -49.75 -50.54
C ILE A 8 -24.19 -49.96 -49.68
N ILE A 9 -23.11 -50.50 -50.24
CA ILE A 9 -21.85 -50.72 -49.51
C ILE A 9 -21.00 -49.43 -49.42
N GLY A 10 -21.13 -48.51 -50.38
CA GLY A 10 -20.44 -47.21 -50.37
C GLY A 10 -21.03 -46.17 -49.40
N PHE A 11 -22.31 -46.31 -49.00
CA PHE A 11 -22.95 -45.39 -48.08
C PHE A 11 -22.76 -45.78 -46.59
N ILE A 12 -22.53 -47.07 -46.31
CA ILE A 12 -22.26 -47.56 -44.96
C ILE A 12 -20.80 -47.27 -44.52
N TYR A 13 -19.86 -47.16 -45.46
CA TYR A 13 -18.44 -46.90 -45.12
C TYR A 13 -18.15 -45.44 -44.72
N LEU A 14 -18.98 -44.48 -45.17
CA LEU A 14 -18.87 -43.06 -44.79
C LEU A 14 -19.57 -42.73 -43.45
N ILE A 15 -20.54 -43.54 -43.02
CA ILE A 15 -21.17 -43.38 -41.70
C ILE A 15 -20.39 -44.16 -40.63
N GLY A 16 -19.79 -45.31 -40.98
CA GLY A 16 -18.97 -46.11 -40.06
C GLY A 16 -17.67 -45.43 -39.59
N ASN A 17 -17.03 -44.60 -40.44
CA ASN A 17 -15.84 -43.84 -40.05
C ASN A 17 -16.16 -42.47 -39.42
N GLY A 18 -17.39 -41.96 -39.58
CA GLY A 18 -17.88 -40.78 -38.85
C GLY A 18 -18.23 -41.11 -37.40
N ILE A 19 -18.92 -42.24 -37.18
CA ILE A 19 -19.42 -42.62 -35.85
C ILE A 19 -18.31 -43.25 -34.98
N TYR A 20 -17.29 -43.90 -35.55
CA TYR A 20 -16.13 -44.38 -34.77
C TYR A 20 -15.18 -43.26 -34.33
N ARG A 21 -15.28 -42.06 -34.92
CA ARG A 21 -14.54 -40.86 -34.48
C ARG A 21 -15.28 -40.06 -33.42
N GLU A 22 -16.59 -40.26 -33.27
CA GLU A 22 -17.39 -39.68 -32.17
C GLU A 22 -17.47 -40.60 -30.93
N TYR A 23 -17.34 -41.93 -31.09
CA TYR A 23 -17.42 -42.88 -29.96
C TYR A 23 -16.11 -43.14 -29.19
N LYS A 24 -15.01 -42.48 -29.54
CA LYS A 24 -13.75 -42.48 -28.74
C LYS A 24 -13.45 -41.15 -28.05
N PHE A 25 -14.46 -40.29 -27.90
CA PHE A 25 -14.38 -39.06 -27.09
C PHE A 25 -15.44 -38.97 -25.99
N GLY A 26 -16.22 -40.03 -25.75
CA GLY A 26 -17.18 -40.13 -24.67
C GLY A 26 -16.85 -41.28 -23.73
N ASN A 27 -15.83 -41.10 -22.87
CA ASN A 27 -15.62 -41.80 -21.59
C ASN A 27 -14.26 -41.43 -20.96
N ALA A 28 -13.89 -40.16 -21.01
CA ALA A 28 -12.97 -39.60 -20.02
C ALA A 28 -13.85 -38.87 -19.01
N TYR A 29 -14.06 -39.52 -17.87
CA TYR A 29 -14.71 -38.93 -16.71
C TYR A 29 -14.17 -37.52 -16.47
N ILE A 30 -15.06 -36.53 -16.55
CA ILE A 30 -14.79 -35.17 -16.10
C ILE A 30 -14.78 -35.22 -14.57
N GLU A 31 -13.68 -35.70 -14.00
CA GLU A 31 -13.13 -35.10 -12.79
C GLU A 31 -12.16 -34.00 -13.25
N GLN A 32 -12.68 -32.99 -13.93
CA GLN A 32 -12.05 -31.69 -13.85
C GLN A 32 -12.55 -31.08 -12.54
N SER A 33 -12.03 -31.60 -11.43
CA SER A 33 -11.81 -30.74 -10.30
C SER A 33 -11.00 -29.57 -10.86
N ALA A 34 -11.63 -28.40 -10.92
CA ALA A 34 -10.91 -27.16 -11.09
C ALA A 34 -10.07 -27.00 -9.82
N GLN A 35 -8.99 -27.77 -9.74
CA GLN A 35 -7.89 -27.47 -8.87
C GLN A 35 -7.31 -26.21 -9.48
N MET A 36 -7.82 -25.06 -9.01
CA MET A 36 -7.13 -23.79 -9.13
C MET A 36 -5.70 -24.11 -8.72
N ASP A 37 -4.80 -24.09 -9.69
CA ASP A 37 -3.39 -24.29 -9.43
C ASP A 37 -2.90 -23.01 -8.74
N ILE A 38 -3.04 -22.99 -7.41
CA ILE A 38 -2.59 -21.90 -6.51
C ILE A 38 -1.04 -21.78 -6.56
N ASN A 39 -0.34 -22.62 -7.31
CA ASN A 39 1.12 -22.79 -7.21
C ASN A 39 1.94 -22.28 -8.40
N LYS A 40 1.43 -21.34 -9.20
CA LYS A 40 2.27 -20.50 -10.07
C LYS A 40 2.13 -19.00 -9.88
N THR A 41 1.68 -18.56 -8.71
CA THR A 41 1.95 -17.21 -8.21
C THR A 41 3.39 -17.11 -7.71
N ASP A 42 4.20 -16.16 -8.20
CA ASP A 42 5.50 -15.82 -7.60
C ASP A 42 5.31 -15.44 -6.11
N SER A 43 5.43 -16.39 -5.20
CA SER A 43 5.16 -16.28 -3.75
C SER A 43 6.22 -15.50 -2.96
N SER A 44 7.14 -14.81 -3.63
CA SER A 44 8.31 -14.23 -2.99
C SER A 44 8.06 -12.96 -2.17
N ALA A 45 6.92 -12.28 -2.34
CA ALA A 45 6.59 -11.11 -1.52
C ALA A 45 5.97 -11.54 -0.19
N TRP A 46 6.45 -10.96 0.90
CA TRP A 46 5.95 -11.24 2.24
C TRP A 46 4.51 -10.75 2.41
N VAL A 47 3.68 -11.62 2.95
CA VAL A 47 2.31 -11.35 3.37
C VAL A 47 2.24 -11.65 4.86
N GLY A 48 1.63 -10.75 5.63
CA GLY A 48 1.50 -10.91 7.06
C GLY A 48 0.45 -11.96 7.45
N ALA A 49 0.60 -12.50 8.66
CA ALA A 49 -0.41 -13.39 9.23
C ALA A 49 -1.76 -12.68 9.40
N SER A 50 -2.84 -13.39 9.12
CA SER A 50 -4.21 -12.90 9.28
C SER A 50 -4.53 -12.63 10.75
N GLN A 51 -5.45 -11.70 11.01
CA GLN A 51 -5.94 -11.43 12.36
C GLN A 51 -6.48 -12.68 13.08
N TYR A 52 -6.98 -13.69 12.35
CA TYR A 52 -7.50 -14.93 12.95
C TYR A 52 -6.38 -15.86 13.45
N GLN A 53 -5.12 -15.58 13.09
CA GLN A 53 -3.94 -16.32 13.54
C GLN A 53 -3.29 -15.71 14.78
N ILE A 54 -3.86 -14.64 15.35
CA ILE A 54 -3.37 -14.06 16.59
C ILE A 54 -3.55 -15.08 17.72
N PRO A 55 -2.47 -15.48 18.43
CA PRO A 55 -2.50 -16.56 19.41
C PRO A 55 -3.12 -16.10 20.75
N LEU A 56 -4.45 -16.03 20.82
CA LEU A 56 -5.16 -15.51 22.00
C LEU A 56 -4.98 -16.40 23.25
N ASP A 57 -5.04 -17.72 23.08
CA ASP A 57 -5.04 -18.67 24.20
C ASP A 57 -3.68 -19.35 24.42
N THR A 58 -2.81 -19.33 23.40
CA THR A 58 -1.50 -20.01 23.41
C THR A 58 -0.33 -19.08 23.71
N ASN A 59 -0.58 -17.76 23.80
CA ASN A 59 0.42 -16.77 24.13
C ASN A 59 -0.15 -15.78 25.15
N GLN A 60 0.54 -15.58 26.27
CA GLN A 60 0.15 -14.60 27.30
C GLN A 60 0.00 -13.16 26.75
N ASN A 61 0.73 -12.83 25.67
CA ASN A 61 0.63 -11.54 24.99
C ASN A 61 -0.47 -11.51 23.92
N GLY A 62 -1.18 -12.61 23.66
CA GLY A 62 -2.25 -12.74 22.67
C GLY A 62 -3.29 -11.62 22.74
N PRO A 63 -3.89 -11.34 23.91
CA PRO A 63 -4.82 -10.23 24.07
C PRO A 63 -4.21 -8.85 23.78
N LEU A 64 -2.93 -8.64 24.12
CA LEU A 64 -2.22 -7.39 23.84
C LEU A 64 -1.93 -7.23 22.34
N ILE A 65 -1.57 -8.33 21.64
CA ILE A 65 -1.39 -8.38 20.19
C ILE A 65 -2.72 -8.08 19.49
N ARG A 66 -3.82 -8.70 19.93
CA ARG A 66 -5.17 -8.41 19.42
C ARG A 66 -5.53 -6.94 19.61
N TYR A 67 -5.24 -6.38 20.79
CA TYR A 67 -5.51 -4.96 21.02
C TYR A 67 -4.66 -4.05 20.11
N GLY A 68 -3.41 -4.43 19.82
CA GLY A 68 -2.57 -3.73 18.85
C GLY A 68 -3.13 -3.77 17.44
N TYR A 69 -3.64 -4.93 17.00
CA TYR A 69 -4.37 -5.06 15.73
C TYR A 69 -5.58 -4.11 15.69
N GLU A 70 -6.41 -4.09 16.74
CA GLU A 70 -7.58 -3.21 16.83
C GLU A 70 -7.19 -1.73 16.74
N LEU A 71 -6.09 -1.32 17.37
CA LEU A 71 -5.58 0.05 17.28
C LEU A 71 -5.07 0.41 15.88
N VAL A 72 -4.53 -0.55 15.12
CA VAL A 72 -4.09 -0.33 13.74
C VAL A 72 -5.26 -0.29 12.76
N ALA A 73 -6.17 -1.27 12.86
CA ALA A 73 -7.32 -1.39 11.98
C ALA A 73 -8.38 -0.31 12.26
N HIS A 74 -8.58 0.02 13.53
CA HIS A 74 -9.67 0.88 14.00
C HIS A 74 -9.14 2.03 14.87
N THR A 75 -8.01 2.63 14.50
CA THR A 75 -7.40 3.74 15.25
C THR A 75 -8.39 4.82 15.66
N SER A 76 -9.30 5.23 14.77
CA SER A 76 -10.30 6.27 15.06
C SER A 76 -11.24 5.91 16.20
N LYS A 77 -11.62 4.62 16.32
CA LYS A 77 -12.47 4.13 17.43
C LYS A 77 -11.85 4.37 18.80
N TYR A 78 -10.52 4.33 18.89
CA TYR A 78 -9.79 4.45 20.15
C TYR A 78 -9.21 5.86 20.36
N LEU A 79 -8.64 6.44 19.31
CA LEU A 79 -7.78 7.63 19.35
C LEU A 79 -8.32 8.80 18.50
N GLY A 80 -9.40 8.60 17.76
CA GLY A 80 -10.03 9.60 16.90
C GLY A 80 -10.79 10.67 17.67
N PRO A 81 -11.43 11.63 16.97
CA PRO A 81 -12.17 12.72 17.61
C PRO A 81 -13.28 12.25 18.57
N ASN A 82 -13.85 11.07 18.30
CA ASN A 82 -14.86 10.39 19.13
C ASN A 82 -14.31 9.10 19.76
N GLY A 83 -13.00 9.05 20.00
CA GLY A 83 -12.28 7.85 20.44
C GLY A 83 -12.52 7.49 21.90
N ILE A 84 -12.67 6.21 22.22
CA ILE A 84 -12.97 5.76 23.60
C ILE A 84 -11.78 5.80 24.57
N VAL A 85 -10.57 6.08 24.08
CA VAL A 85 -9.35 6.16 24.90
C VAL A 85 -8.80 7.58 24.95
N GLN A 86 -8.60 8.21 23.78
CA GLN A 86 -8.10 9.58 23.65
C GLN A 86 -8.67 10.23 22.40
N HIS A 87 -8.65 11.57 22.36
CA HIS A 87 -9.05 12.36 21.19
C HIS A 87 -7.82 13.07 20.63
N SER A 88 -6.99 12.32 19.91
CA SER A 88 -5.64 12.76 19.54
C SER A 88 -5.32 12.62 18.07
N THR A 89 -6.24 12.14 17.22
CA THR A 89 -6.04 11.97 15.77
C THR A 89 -7.16 12.59 14.94
N ASN A 90 -6.94 12.66 13.63
CA ASN A 90 -7.85 13.24 12.64
C ASN A 90 -9.02 12.35 12.19
N GLY A 91 -9.23 11.19 12.82
CA GLY A 91 -10.32 10.26 12.50
C GLY A 91 -10.00 9.23 11.41
N MET A 92 -8.79 9.28 10.83
CA MET A 92 -8.28 8.18 10.01
C MET A 92 -7.73 7.03 10.87
N ASN A 93 -7.57 5.88 10.23
CA ASN A 93 -6.95 4.69 10.79
C ASN A 93 -5.55 4.48 10.20
N CYS A 94 -4.63 3.89 10.98
CA CYS A 94 -3.33 3.44 10.46
C CYS A 94 -3.51 2.58 9.21
N GLN A 95 -4.54 1.72 9.18
CA GLN A 95 -4.82 0.86 8.04
C GLN A 95 -5.22 1.58 6.74
N ASN A 96 -5.61 2.86 6.81
CA ASN A 96 -5.89 3.63 5.59
C ASN A 96 -4.65 3.82 4.71
N CYS A 97 -3.44 3.64 5.26
CA CYS A 97 -2.19 3.56 4.50
C CYS A 97 -1.48 2.22 4.68
N HIS A 98 -1.56 1.62 5.88
CA HIS A 98 -1.01 0.29 6.18
C HIS A 98 -2.06 -0.78 5.86
N LEU A 99 -2.23 -1.06 4.58
CA LEU A 99 -3.35 -1.84 4.07
C LEU A 99 -3.42 -3.24 4.70
N GLU A 100 -4.64 -3.71 4.92
CA GLU A 100 -4.93 -4.96 5.64
C GLU A 100 -4.26 -4.98 7.02
N ALA A 101 -4.37 -3.87 7.76
CA ALA A 101 -3.67 -3.65 9.03
C ALA A 101 -2.15 -3.88 8.98
N GLY A 102 -1.54 -3.68 7.81
CA GLY A 102 -0.10 -3.80 7.62
C GLY A 102 0.37 -5.20 7.23
N THR A 103 -0.49 -6.00 6.60
CA THR A 103 -0.12 -7.33 6.05
C THR A 103 0.05 -7.33 4.52
N LYS A 104 -0.46 -6.32 3.80
CA LYS A 104 -0.44 -6.29 2.33
C LYS A 104 0.94 -5.94 1.74
N PRO A 105 1.48 -6.73 0.78
CA PRO A 105 2.70 -6.38 0.03
C PRO A 105 2.60 -5.01 -0.65
N TRP A 106 3.65 -4.20 -0.54
CA TRP A 106 3.74 -2.83 -1.07
C TRP A 106 2.63 -1.86 -0.60
N GLY A 107 1.78 -2.28 0.33
CA GLY A 107 0.77 -1.49 1.03
C GLY A 107 1.27 -1.04 2.40
N LEU A 108 2.55 -0.65 2.50
CA LEU A 108 3.20 -0.25 3.76
C LEU A 108 3.12 -1.32 4.87
N ASN A 109 3.30 -2.61 4.56
CA ASN A 109 3.27 -3.64 5.60
C ASN A 109 4.34 -3.49 6.70
N TYR A 110 4.12 -4.20 7.81
CA TYR A 110 4.98 -4.17 8.99
C TYR A 110 6.06 -5.26 9.04
N GLY A 111 6.11 -6.18 8.06
CA GLY A 111 6.96 -7.37 8.13
C GLY A 111 8.45 -7.10 8.41
N ALA A 112 9.01 -6.02 7.86
CA ALA A 112 10.41 -5.64 8.09
C ALA A 112 10.63 -4.67 9.27
N VAL A 113 9.61 -4.27 10.00
CA VAL A 113 9.75 -3.24 11.05
C VAL A 113 10.50 -3.81 12.26
N PHE A 114 10.05 -4.93 12.82
CA PHE A 114 10.69 -5.50 14.00
C PHE A 114 12.15 -5.95 13.74
N SER A 115 12.41 -6.52 12.57
CA SER A 115 13.76 -6.96 12.19
C SER A 115 14.73 -5.79 12.00
N THR A 116 14.27 -4.61 11.56
CA THR A 116 15.15 -3.49 11.18
C THR A 116 15.27 -2.37 12.21
N TYR A 117 14.45 -2.33 13.27
CA TYR A 117 14.56 -1.33 14.33
C TYR A 117 15.28 -1.86 15.59
N PRO A 118 15.99 -1.03 16.37
CA PRO A 118 16.21 0.40 16.15
C PRO A 118 17.09 0.68 14.92
N LYS A 119 16.89 1.84 14.28
CA LYS A 119 17.72 2.25 13.12
C LYS A 119 17.91 3.74 13.04
N PHE A 120 19.03 4.14 12.44
CA PHE A 120 19.28 5.53 12.08
C PHE A 120 18.27 6.03 11.04
N ARG A 121 17.81 7.27 11.19
CA ARG A 121 16.85 7.91 10.29
C ARG A 121 17.33 9.31 9.96
N GLU A 122 17.52 9.56 8.67
CA GLU A 122 18.07 10.82 8.18
C GLU A 122 17.16 12.00 8.51
N ARG A 123 15.84 11.78 8.56
CA ARG A 123 14.87 12.82 8.94
C ARG A 123 15.13 13.38 10.34
N SER A 124 15.40 12.53 11.32
CA SER A 124 15.66 12.98 12.70
C SER A 124 17.15 13.15 13.01
N GLY A 125 18.03 12.65 12.14
CA GLY A 125 19.47 12.60 12.39
C GLY A 125 19.85 11.72 13.59
N SER A 126 19.00 10.74 13.95
CA SER A 126 19.18 9.94 15.17
C SER A 126 18.76 8.49 14.97
N ILE A 127 19.13 7.63 15.93
CA ILE A 127 18.63 6.25 16.02
C ILE A 127 17.22 6.27 16.61
N GLU A 128 16.26 5.73 15.87
CA GLU A 128 14.86 5.67 16.27
C GLU A 128 14.45 4.27 16.72
N THR A 129 13.62 4.20 17.75
CA THR A 129 12.92 2.98 18.19
C THR A 129 11.60 2.80 17.42
N ILE A 130 10.98 1.63 17.56
CA ILE A 130 9.63 1.40 17.01
C ILE A 130 8.60 2.34 17.67
N TYR A 131 8.71 2.60 18.97
CA TYR A 131 7.86 3.56 19.68
C TYR A 131 7.95 4.97 19.09
N LYS A 132 9.17 5.47 18.86
CA LYS A 132 9.35 6.77 18.19
C LYS A 132 8.75 6.73 16.79
N ARG A 133 8.95 5.65 16.04
CA ARG A 133 8.38 5.51 14.69
C ARG A 133 6.86 5.55 14.67
N ILE A 134 6.20 4.94 15.66
CA ILE A 134 4.73 4.99 15.82
C ILE A 134 4.31 6.43 16.10
N ASN A 135 4.95 7.12 17.04
CA ASN A 135 4.62 8.52 17.37
C ASN A 135 4.87 9.49 16.20
N ASP A 136 5.94 9.30 15.43
CA ASP A 136 6.15 10.05 14.19
C ASP A 136 4.99 9.87 13.20
N CYS A 137 4.36 8.69 13.15
CA CYS A 137 3.16 8.47 12.33
C CYS A 137 1.93 9.15 12.94
N MET A 138 1.73 9.07 14.25
CA MET A 138 0.62 9.75 14.95
C MET A 138 0.63 11.25 14.64
N GLU A 139 1.78 11.90 14.78
CA GLU A 139 1.92 13.33 14.60
C GLU A 139 1.87 13.80 13.14
N ARG A 140 2.05 12.90 12.16
CA ARG A 140 2.21 13.26 10.75
C ARG A 140 1.09 12.70 9.89
N SER A 141 0.96 11.39 9.85
CA SER A 141 -0.07 10.71 9.06
C SER A 141 -1.47 10.90 9.64
N LEU A 142 -1.59 10.91 10.97
CA LEU A 142 -2.87 11.08 11.66
C LEU A 142 -3.10 12.51 12.15
N ASN A 143 -2.21 13.44 11.78
CA ASN A 143 -2.21 14.85 12.17
C ASN A 143 -2.53 15.07 13.65
N GLY A 144 -1.93 14.22 14.49
CA GLY A 144 -2.31 14.06 15.88
C GLY A 144 -1.22 14.42 16.87
N ARG A 145 -1.36 13.87 18.08
CA ARG A 145 -0.36 13.97 19.16
C ARG A 145 0.29 12.62 19.40
N ALA A 146 1.56 12.64 19.81
CA ALA A 146 2.27 11.45 20.26
C ALA A 146 1.55 10.79 21.44
N LEU A 147 1.61 9.46 21.49
CA LEU A 147 1.20 8.67 22.65
C LEU A 147 2.35 8.63 23.66
N ASP A 148 2.02 8.56 24.94
CA ASP A 148 3.01 8.23 25.97
C ASP A 148 3.63 6.87 25.64
N THR A 149 4.96 6.80 25.57
CA THR A 149 5.71 5.58 25.27
C THR A 149 5.49 4.47 26.32
N ASN A 150 4.99 4.82 27.52
CA ASN A 150 4.62 3.88 28.56
C ASN A 150 3.15 3.43 28.51
N SER A 151 2.31 4.07 27.67
CA SER A 151 0.88 3.75 27.53
C SER A 151 0.64 2.31 27.08
N LYS A 152 -0.53 1.78 27.45
CA LYS A 152 -0.96 0.44 27.02
C LYS A 152 -1.10 0.37 25.50
N GLU A 153 -1.57 1.45 24.89
CA GLU A 153 -1.92 1.54 23.48
C GLU A 153 -0.69 1.41 22.60
N ILE A 154 0.38 2.17 22.87
CA ILE A 154 1.60 2.09 22.05
C ILE A 154 2.34 0.77 22.26
N LYS A 155 2.29 0.19 23.48
CA LYS A 155 2.81 -1.15 23.79
C LYS A 155 2.04 -2.23 23.03
N ALA A 156 0.72 -2.08 22.89
CA ALA A 156 -0.12 -2.98 22.11
C ALA A 156 0.21 -2.91 20.61
N ILE A 157 0.30 -1.71 20.04
CA ILE A 157 0.72 -1.51 18.63
C ILE A 157 2.10 -2.13 18.40
N TYR A 158 3.05 -1.91 19.32
CA TYR A 158 4.37 -2.53 19.27
C TYR A 158 4.29 -4.06 19.30
N ALA A 159 3.49 -4.64 20.21
CA ALA A 159 3.32 -6.09 20.33
C ALA A 159 2.78 -6.71 19.03
N TYR A 160 1.82 -6.04 18.38
CA TYR A 160 1.28 -6.47 17.10
C TYR A 160 2.32 -6.41 15.97
N ILE A 161 3.05 -5.30 15.84
CA ILE A 161 4.14 -5.16 14.86
C ILE A 161 5.24 -6.19 15.08
N LYS A 162 5.58 -6.46 16.35
CA LYS A 162 6.55 -7.50 16.73
C LYS A 162 6.06 -8.87 16.28
N TRP A 163 4.83 -9.24 16.63
CA TRP A 163 4.24 -10.53 16.27
C TRP A 163 4.24 -10.77 14.75
N LEU A 164 3.86 -9.77 13.94
CA LEU A 164 3.93 -9.89 12.49
C LEU A 164 5.36 -10.13 11.97
N GLY A 165 6.36 -9.50 12.58
CA GLY A 165 7.76 -9.55 12.14
C GLY A 165 8.63 -10.58 12.84
N GLU A 166 8.11 -11.38 13.78
CA GLU A 166 8.90 -12.28 14.63
C GLU A 166 9.65 -13.36 13.84
N GLY A 167 9.09 -13.82 12.72
CA GLY A 167 9.75 -14.78 11.82
C GLY A 167 10.80 -14.18 10.87
N VAL A 168 10.98 -12.85 10.86
CA VAL A 168 11.93 -12.19 9.96
C VAL A 168 13.29 -12.04 10.63
N PRO A 169 14.39 -12.57 10.06
CA PRO A 169 15.72 -12.49 10.67
C PRO A 169 16.17 -11.05 10.92
N LYS A 170 16.89 -10.83 12.02
CA LYS A 170 17.37 -9.50 12.42
C LYS A 170 18.18 -8.84 11.30
N GLY A 171 17.94 -7.56 11.05
CA GLY A 171 18.62 -6.78 10.01
C GLY A 171 18.15 -7.07 8.58
N LYS A 172 17.27 -8.05 8.36
CA LYS A 172 16.76 -8.38 7.02
C LYS A 172 15.46 -7.62 6.71
N LYS A 173 15.30 -7.25 5.44
CA LYS A 173 14.04 -6.77 4.88
C LYS A 173 13.43 -7.88 4.05
N VAL A 174 12.12 -8.05 4.16
CA VAL A 174 11.36 -8.97 3.31
C VAL A 174 10.94 -8.28 2.02
N ARG A 175 10.90 -9.01 0.90
CA ARG A 175 10.37 -8.48 -0.37
C ARG A 175 8.91 -8.08 -0.17
N GLY A 176 8.48 -7.00 -0.81
CA GLY A 176 7.16 -6.42 -0.58
C GLY A 176 7.11 -5.40 0.57
N SER A 177 8.19 -5.19 1.33
CA SER A 177 8.21 -4.21 2.42
C SER A 177 8.10 -2.77 1.93
N GLY A 178 7.30 -1.94 2.61
CA GLY A 178 7.20 -0.52 2.32
C GLY A 178 6.37 -0.23 1.07
N ILE A 179 6.89 0.63 0.20
CA ILE A 179 6.28 1.01 -1.08
C ILE A 179 7.30 0.73 -2.17
N GLU A 180 6.85 0.16 -3.28
CA GLU A 180 7.70 -0.08 -4.44
C GLU A 180 8.10 1.25 -5.09
N LEU A 181 9.38 1.38 -5.43
CA LEU A 181 9.83 2.47 -6.27
C LEU A 181 9.50 2.14 -7.72
N ILE A 182 8.56 2.87 -8.29
CA ILE A 182 8.15 2.71 -9.70
C ILE A 182 9.11 3.45 -10.62
N PRO A 183 9.18 3.09 -11.92
CA PRO A 183 10.02 3.81 -12.88
C PRO A 183 9.75 5.31 -12.88
N GLN A 184 10.81 6.09 -12.99
CA GLN A 184 10.71 7.54 -13.02
C GLN A 184 10.21 8.04 -14.37
N LEU A 185 9.61 9.22 -14.33
CA LEU A 185 9.22 9.92 -15.55
C LEU A 185 10.40 10.71 -16.11
N ALA A 186 10.56 10.66 -17.43
CA ALA A 186 11.47 11.54 -18.17
C ALA A 186 11.00 13.00 -18.18
N VAL A 187 9.72 13.24 -17.86
CA VAL A 187 9.08 14.55 -17.77
C VAL A 187 8.51 14.78 -16.37
N ALA A 188 8.14 16.01 -16.05
CA ALA A 188 7.43 16.30 -14.81
C ALA A 188 6.05 15.62 -14.79
N ALA A 189 5.64 15.12 -13.62
CA ALA A 189 4.26 14.68 -13.39
C ALA A 189 3.30 15.87 -13.54
N ASN A 190 2.15 15.65 -14.18
CA ASN A 190 1.21 16.70 -14.55
C ASN A 190 -0.09 16.61 -13.73
N PRO A 191 -0.33 17.52 -12.78
CA PRO A 191 -1.56 17.56 -12.00
C PRO A 191 -2.85 17.70 -12.83
N ARG A 192 -2.79 18.32 -14.02
CA ARG A 192 -3.97 18.44 -14.90
C ARG A 192 -4.36 17.09 -15.50
N ASN A 193 -3.38 16.29 -15.93
CA ASN A 193 -3.65 14.90 -16.33
C ASN A 193 -4.14 14.07 -15.13
N GLY A 194 -3.56 14.33 -13.96
CA GLY A 194 -3.91 13.68 -12.70
C GLY A 194 -5.36 13.90 -12.30
N LEU A 195 -5.92 15.08 -12.56
CA LEU A 195 -7.35 15.35 -12.36
C LEU A 195 -8.22 14.39 -13.17
N SER A 196 -7.91 14.17 -14.46
CA SER A 196 -8.67 13.22 -15.29
C SER A 196 -8.61 11.80 -14.74
N VAL A 197 -7.44 11.35 -14.29
CA VAL A 197 -7.26 10.04 -13.64
C VAL A 197 -8.05 9.99 -12.33
N TYR A 198 -8.02 11.05 -11.52
CA TYR A 198 -8.76 11.14 -10.27
C TYR A 198 -10.27 11.00 -10.48
N THR A 199 -10.83 11.77 -11.41
CA THR A 199 -12.26 11.73 -11.77
C THR A 199 -12.67 10.34 -12.23
N GLN A 200 -11.83 9.68 -13.04
CA GLN A 200 -12.15 8.38 -13.61
C GLN A 200 -12.04 7.22 -12.60
N TYR A 201 -11.04 7.23 -11.72
CA TYR A 201 -10.67 6.05 -10.93
C TYR A 201 -10.77 6.24 -9.41
N CYS A 202 -10.77 7.47 -8.90
CA CYS A 202 -10.60 7.75 -7.47
C CYS A 202 -11.82 8.41 -6.83
N GLN A 203 -12.45 9.34 -7.55
CA GLN A 203 -13.53 10.21 -7.04
C GLN A 203 -14.70 9.43 -6.44
N LYS A 204 -15.07 8.27 -7.03
CA LYS A 204 -16.19 7.45 -6.54
C LYS A 204 -16.05 7.05 -5.07
N CYS A 205 -14.82 6.84 -4.61
CA CYS A 205 -14.54 6.44 -3.23
C CYS A 205 -14.05 7.61 -2.38
N HIS A 206 -13.20 8.48 -2.92
CA HIS A 206 -12.55 9.54 -2.15
C HIS A 206 -13.27 10.89 -2.19
N GLY A 207 -14.40 10.99 -2.88
CA GLY A 207 -15.20 12.21 -2.98
C GLY A 207 -14.72 13.14 -4.09
N LEU A 208 -15.56 14.13 -4.45
CA LEU A 208 -15.24 15.10 -5.50
C LEU A 208 -14.08 16.02 -5.10
N ASN A 209 -13.99 16.33 -3.81
CA ASN A 209 -13.00 17.22 -3.21
C ASN A 209 -12.01 16.46 -2.33
N GLY A 210 -11.82 15.15 -2.55
CA GLY A 210 -10.88 14.33 -1.79
C GLY A 210 -11.19 14.21 -0.30
N GLU A 211 -12.42 14.53 0.10
CA GLU A 211 -12.91 14.58 1.48
C GLU A 211 -13.08 13.20 2.13
N GLY A 212 -13.02 12.14 1.32
CA GLY A 212 -13.29 10.77 1.77
C GLY A 212 -14.75 10.54 2.11
N VAL A 213 -15.03 9.38 2.70
CA VAL A 213 -16.38 8.98 3.13
C VAL A 213 -16.28 8.40 4.54
N LEU A 214 -17.05 8.98 5.46
CA LEU A 214 -17.22 8.44 6.80
C LEU A 214 -18.10 7.18 6.75
N ASN A 215 -17.87 6.27 7.68
CA ASN A 215 -18.77 5.15 7.92
C ASN A 215 -20.15 5.64 8.41
N GLU A 216 -21.13 4.75 8.45
CA GLU A 216 -22.51 5.05 8.89
C GLU A 216 -22.59 5.67 10.29
N LYS A 217 -21.65 5.34 11.18
CA LYS A 217 -21.59 5.86 12.55
C LYS A 217 -20.93 7.24 12.64
N GLY A 218 -20.41 7.79 11.55
CA GLY A 218 -19.73 9.08 11.51
C GLY A 218 -18.46 9.17 12.36
N ASN A 219 -17.85 8.04 12.73
CA ASN A 219 -16.75 7.99 13.70
C ASN A 219 -15.45 7.41 13.16
N SER A 220 -15.42 7.02 11.89
CA SER A 220 -14.22 6.55 11.18
C SER A 220 -14.42 6.71 9.68
N TYR A 221 -13.34 6.91 8.93
CA TYR A 221 -13.39 6.89 7.48
C TYR A 221 -13.44 5.46 6.94
N GLU A 222 -14.41 5.20 6.06
CA GLU A 222 -14.44 4.02 5.19
C GLU A 222 -13.48 4.24 4.01
N TYR A 223 -13.58 5.40 3.37
CA TYR A 223 -12.59 5.89 2.42
C TYR A 223 -11.90 7.14 3.00
N PRO A 224 -10.57 7.13 3.15
CA PRO A 224 -9.87 8.21 3.82
C PRO A 224 -9.84 9.50 2.99
N PRO A 225 -9.80 10.68 3.64
CA PRO A 225 -9.56 11.95 2.98
C PRO A 225 -8.13 11.99 2.42
N LEU A 226 -8.00 12.36 1.15
CA LEU A 226 -6.71 12.43 0.46
C LEU A 226 -6.03 13.78 0.65
N TRP A 227 -6.79 14.85 0.89
CA TRP A 227 -6.34 16.20 1.23
C TRP A 227 -7.38 16.92 2.08
N GLY A 228 -7.18 18.22 2.34
CA GLY A 228 -8.05 19.00 3.21
C GLY A 228 -7.77 18.79 4.71
N ALA A 229 -8.58 19.44 5.55
CA ALA A 229 -8.33 19.59 6.99
C ALA A 229 -8.24 18.26 7.77
N HIS A 230 -8.90 17.20 7.28
CA HIS A 230 -8.97 15.91 7.95
C HIS A 230 -7.96 14.88 7.43
N SER A 231 -7.13 15.24 6.43
CA SER A 231 -6.12 14.34 5.87
C SER A 231 -4.83 14.33 6.69
N TYR A 232 -3.84 13.58 6.20
CA TYR A 232 -2.47 13.62 6.71
C TYR A 232 -1.87 15.02 6.49
N ASN A 233 -0.97 15.44 7.38
CA ASN A 233 -0.32 16.73 7.25
C ASN A 233 0.85 16.71 6.25
N ASP A 234 1.33 17.89 5.90
CA ASP A 234 2.37 18.10 4.89
C ASP A 234 3.71 17.44 5.22
N ALA A 235 3.95 17.06 6.47
CA ALA A 235 5.17 16.41 6.94
C ALA A 235 5.10 14.86 6.91
N ALA A 236 3.96 14.30 6.52
CA ALA A 236 3.76 12.86 6.37
C ALA A 236 4.66 12.29 5.26
N GLY A 237 5.17 11.07 5.48
CA GLY A 237 6.06 10.42 4.51
C GLY A 237 5.40 10.12 3.16
N ILE A 238 4.08 9.94 3.16
CA ILE A 238 3.29 9.69 1.94
C ILE A 238 3.13 10.94 1.07
N ASN A 239 3.39 12.14 1.61
CA ASN A 239 3.38 13.41 0.86
C ASN A 239 4.62 13.59 -0.05
N GLN A 240 5.45 12.55 -0.19
CA GLN A 240 6.56 12.50 -1.16
C GLN A 240 6.03 11.86 -2.44
N LEU A 241 6.21 12.53 -3.57
CA LEU A 241 5.51 12.18 -4.80
C LEU A 241 5.82 10.75 -5.26
N SER A 242 7.08 10.30 -5.18
CA SER A 242 7.48 8.95 -5.56
C SER A 242 6.81 7.87 -4.72
N LYS A 243 6.63 8.13 -3.42
CA LYS A 243 5.96 7.22 -2.50
C LYS A 243 4.46 7.17 -2.75
N LEU A 244 3.82 8.31 -2.95
CA LEU A 244 2.39 8.33 -3.26
C LEU A 244 2.11 7.63 -4.59
N ALA A 245 2.89 7.91 -5.63
CA ALA A 245 2.74 7.28 -6.94
C ALA A 245 2.95 5.76 -6.87
N GLY A 246 3.98 5.28 -6.17
CA GLY A 246 4.20 3.85 -5.97
C GLY A 246 3.10 3.17 -5.14
N PHE A 247 2.60 3.84 -4.10
CA PHE A 247 1.48 3.33 -3.31
C PHE A 247 0.22 3.20 -4.17
N ILE A 248 -0.10 4.22 -4.96
CA ILE A 248 -1.24 4.24 -5.86
C ILE A 248 -1.12 3.15 -6.93
N LYS A 249 0.02 3.07 -7.63
CA LYS A 249 0.25 2.08 -8.69
C LYS A 249 -0.04 0.65 -8.24
N ASN A 250 0.34 0.31 -7.01
CA ASN A 250 0.25 -1.06 -6.51
C ASN A 250 -1.01 -1.37 -5.71
N ASN A 251 -1.74 -0.34 -5.27
CA ASN A 251 -2.85 -0.54 -4.31
C ASN A 251 -4.13 0.23 -4.64
N MET A 252 -4.13 1.09 -5.66
CA MET A 252 -5.32 1.84 -6.07
C MET A 252 -5.59 1.75 -7.58
N PRO A 253 -6.87 1.69 -7.99
CA PRO A 253 -8.07 1.54 -7.16
C PRO A 253 -8.24 0.11 -6.62
N ASN A 254 -8.84 -0.05 -5.42
CA ASN A 254 -9.16 -1.38 -4.90
C ASN A 254 -10.10 -2.16 -5.87
N PRO A 255 -9.94 -3.50 -6.04
CA PRO A 255 -9.08 -4.41 -5.27
C PRO A 255 -7.69 -4.68 -5.89
N VAL A 256 -7.09 -3.73 -6.60
CA VAL A 256 -5.79 -3.93 -7.28
C VAL A 256 -4.66 -4.42 -6.37
N ASN A 257 -3.67 -5.08 -6.97
CA ASN A 257 -2.39 -5.42 -6.36
C ASN A 257 -1.23 -5.19 -7.34
N TYR A 258 0.00 -5.23 -6.82
CA TYR A 258 1.24 -4.96 -7.57
C TYR A 258 1.50 -5.86 -8.78
N ARG A 259 0.85 -7.02 -8.90
CA ARG A 259 1.02 -7.91 -10.06
C ARG A 259 0.20 -7.45 -11.27
N ASN A 260 -0.98 -6.88 -11.01
CA ASN A 260 -1.93 -6.49 -12.03
C ASN A 260 -2.37 -5.03 -11.80
N PRO A 261 -1.45 -4.05 -11.87
CA PRO A 261 -1.77 -2.66 -11.63
C PRO A 261 -2.73 -2.11 -12.70
N THR A 262 -3.78 -1.39 -12.27
CA THR A 262 -4.78 -0.80 -13.17
C THR A 262 -4.25 0.43 -13.90
N LEU A 263 -3.57 1.32 -13.17
CA LEU A 263 -3.04 2.57 -13.72
C LEU A 263 -1.69 2.32 -14.40
N THR A 264 -1.39 3.05 -15.48
CA THR A 264 -0.03 3.12 -16.02
C THR A 264 0.91 3.85 -15.05
N THR A 265 2.23 3.73 -15.25
CA THR A 265 3.21 4.47 -14.45
C THR A 265 2.98 5.98 -14.52
N GLN A 266 2.77 6.52 -15.73
CA GLN A 266 2.47 7.94 -15.95
C GLN A 266 1.21 8.37 -15.19
N GLN A 267 0.11 7.61 -15.31
CA GLN A 267 -1.15 7.93 -14.61
C GLN A 267 -0.98 7.94 -13.09
N ALA A 268 -0.21 6.99 -12.53
CA ALA A 268 0.05 6.92 -11.09
C ALA A 268 0.84 8.15 -10.58
N TRP A 269 1.84 8.60 -11.34
CA TRP A 269 2.58 9.83 -11.03
C TRP A 269 1.70 11.09 -11.16
N ASP A 270 0.92 11.20 -12.24
CA ASP A 270 0.07 12.36 -12.51
C ASP A 270 -1.03 12.50 -11.44
N VAL A 271 -1.71 11.41 -11.07
CA VAL A 271 -2.74 11.46 -10.01
C VAL A 271 -2.13 11.72 -8.63
N ALA A 272 -0.93 11.20 -8.35
CA ALA A 272 -0.20 11.55 -7.14
C ALA A 272 0.15 13.05 -7.09
N ALA A 273 0.48 13.64 -8.25
CA ALA A 273 0.79 15.06 -8.37
C ALA A 273 -0.45 15.93 -8.15
N TYR A 274 -1.61 15.49 -8.66
CA TYR A 274 -2.91 16.11 -8.38
C TYR A 274 -3.29 16.02 -6.90
N ILE A 275 -3.19 14.85 -6.27
CA ILE A 275 -3.47 14.70 -4.83
C ILE A 275 -2.55 15.59 -3.98
N SER A 276 -1.26 15.66 -4.33
CA SER A 276 -0.26 16.42 -3.60
C SER A 276 -0.32 17.94 -3.87
N SER A 277 -1.05 18.40 -4.88
CA SER A 277 -1.21 19.84 -5.16
C SER A 277 -2.23 20.54 -4.28
N HIS A 278 -3.03 19.79 -3.51
CA HIS A 278 -4.07 20.35 -2.64
C HIS A 278 -3.54 20.68 -1.24
N SER A 279 -4.16 21.68 -0.62
CA SER A 279 -3.85 22.09 0.76
C SER A 279 -4.18 20.99 1.76
N ARG A 280 -3.36 20.91 2.82
CA ARG A 280 -3.52 20.01 3.96
C ARG A 280 -2.93 20.67 5.20
N PRO A 281 -3.16 20.14 6.41
CA PRO A 281 -2.57 20.69 7.63
C PRO A 281 -1.04 20.74 7.56
N THR A 282 -0.45 21.70 8.27
CA THR A 282 1.01 21.87 8.34
C THR A 282 1.53 21.43 9.70
N LYS A 283 2.70 20.79 9.72
CA LYS A 283 3.49 20.53 10.93
C LYS A 283 4.81 21.30 10.87
N ASP A 284 5.32 21.71 12.03
CA ASP A 284 6.68 22.22 12.14
C ASP A 284 7.70 21.15 11.70
N LYS A 285 8.56 21.54 10.76
CA LYS A 285 9.59 20.72 10.12
C LYS A 285 10.99 21.29 10.37
N SER A 286 11.15 22.27 11.26
CA SER A 286 12.42 22.95 11.57
C SER A 286 13.54 21.99 11.98
N LYS A 287 13.19 20.88 12.63
CA LYS A 287 14.12 19.82 13.06
C LYS A 287 14.24 18.65 12.09
N ASP A 288 13.49 18.67 10.97
CA ASP A 288 13.57 17.61 9.96
C ASP A 288 14.78 17.83 9.05
N TRP A 289 15.49 16.74 8.75
CA TRP A 289 16.63 16.70 7.82
C TRP A 289 17.79 17.61 8.26
N PRO A 290 18.38 17.38 9.46
CA PRO A 290 19.49 18.19 9.97
C PRO A 290 20.70 18.21 9.02
N VAL A 291 20.86 17.19 8.18
CA VAL A 291 21.83 17.17 7.08
C VAL A 291 21.07 17.30 5.76
N LEU A 292 21.05 18.49 5.17
CA LEU A 292 20.24 18.79 3.96
C LEU A 292 20.54 17.84 2.78
N ALA A 293 21.79 17.41 2.62
CA ALA A 293 22.18 16.47 1.56
C ALA A 293 21.49 15.10 1.68
N THR A 294 20.99 14.73 2.86
CA THR A 294 20.26 13.47 3.09
C THR A 294 18.78 13.56 2.72
N LYS A 295 18.24 14.77 2.53
CA LYS A 295 16.84 15.00 2.15
C LYS A 295 16.49 14.24 0.86
N PRO A 296 15.31 13.59 0.77
CA PRO A 296 14.88 12.88 -0.43
C PRO A 296 14.82 13.80 -1.64
N PHE A 297 15.10 13.24 -2.82
CA PHE A 297 15.11 13.99 -4.08
C PHE A 297 13.74 14.58 -4.44
N ASP A 298 12.66 13.98 -3.94
CA ASP A 298 11.27 14.40 -4.17
C ASP A 298 10.63 15.04 -2.93
N TYR A 299 11.44 15.55 -2.00
CA TYR A 299 10.90 16.20 -0.81
C TYR A 299 10.33 17.59 -1.19
N PRO A 300 9.03 17.86 -0.95
CA PRO A 300 8.34 18.99 -1.56
C PRO A 300 8.66 20.37 -0.95
N PHE A 301 9.55 20.43 0.05
CA PHE A 301 9.91 21.65 0.78
C PHE A 301 11.43 21.87 0.89
N GLY A 302 11.87 23.06 0.52
CA GLY A 302 13.25 23.52 0.73
C GLY A 302 13.58 23.79 2.21
N PRO A 303 14.79 24.30 2.50
CA PRO A 303 15.91 24.48 1.56
C PRO A 303 16.50 23.14 1.09
N TYR A 304 17.23 23.13 -0.03
CA TYR A 304 17.89 21.96 -0.59
C TYR A 304 19.41 22.11 -0.56
N ALA A 305 20.14 20.99 -0.67
CA ALA A 305 21.61 20.98 -0.78
C ALA A 305 22.12 21.17 -2.22
N ASP A 306 21.20 21.37 -3.15
CA ASP A 306 21.41 21.56 -4.57
C ASP A 306 20.69 22.85 -5.03
N THR A 307 20.74 23.11 -6.33
CA THR A 307 20.22 24.33 -6.95
C THR A 307 18.90 24.11 -7.70
N PHE A 308 18.30 22.91 -7.61
CA PHE A 308 17.06 22.62 -8.32
C PHE A 308 15.87 23.32 -7.64
N SER A 309 14.87 23.67 -8.45
CA SER A 309 13.70 24.40 -7.96
C SER A 309 12.81 23.53 -7.07
N VAL A 310 12.05 24.16 -6.17
CA VAL A 310 10.98 23.49 -5.38
C VAL A 310 9.98 22.79 -6.32
N THR A 311 9.64 23.40 -7.45
CA THR A 311 8.75 22.80 -8.45
C THR A 311 9.31 21.49 -9.00
N GLN A 312 10.60 21.44 -9.31
CA GLN A 312 11.25 20.23 -9.80
C GLN A 312 11.38 19.16 -8.71
N HIS A 313 11.69 19.52 -7.47
CA HIS A 313 11.62 18.59 -6.34
C HIS A 313 10.20 18.08 -6.06
N ARG A 314 9.17 18.84 -6.45
CA ARG A 314 7.78 18.44 -6.24
C ARG A 314 7.25 17.52 -7.34
N TYR A 315 7.57 17.82 -8.60
CA TYR A 315 6.93 17.16 -9.76
C TYR A 315 7.90 16.46 -10.70
N GLY A 316 9.21 16.66 -10.55
CA GLY A 316 10.23 16.15 -11.45
C GLY A 316 10.47 17.05 -12.67
N PRO A 317 11.19 16.57 -13.70
CA PRO A 317 11.83 15.26 -13.75
C PRO A 317 12.90 15.11 -12.66
N PHE A 318 12.96 13.91 -12.05
CA PHE A 318 13.77 13.65 -10.86
C PHE A 318 15.17 13.11 -11.15
N GLU A 319 15.40 12.60 -12.35
CA GLU A 319 16.68 12.03 -12.76
C GLU A 319 17.84 13.04 -12.61
N PRO A 320 17.73 14.31 -13.07
CA PRO A 320 18.81 15.30 -12.89
C PRO A 320 19.18 15.53 -11.41
N ILE A 321 18.19 15.55 -10.52
CA ILE A 321 18.41 15.75 -9.07
C ILE A 321 19.20 14.58 -8.49
N GLN A 322 18.86 13.35 -8.88
CA GLN A 322 19.54 12.16 -8.37
C GLN A 322 20.95 12.02 -8.93
N LEU A 323 21.16 12.30 -10.22
CA LEU A 323 22.50 12.30 -10.82
C LEU A 323 23.40 13.31 -10.13
N ALA A 324 22.91 14.53 -9.88
CA ALA A 324 23.67 15.54 -9.12
C ALA A 324 23.98 15.09 -7.69
N LYS A 325 23.08 14.35 -7.04
CA LYS A 325 23.29 13.80 -5.69
C LYS A 325 24.32 12.66 -5.68
N LEU A 326 24.38 11.85 -6.73
CA LEU A 326 25.38 10.80 -6.88
C LEU A 326 26.77 11.37 -7.16
N ALA A 327 26.88 12.42 -7.97
CA ALA A 327 28.14 13.09 -8.29
C ALA A 327 28.82 13.77 -7.09
N LYS A 328 28.08 13.98 -5.98
CA LYS A 328 28.58 14.58 -4.74
C LYS A 328 28.99 13.56 -3.66
N LYS A 329 28.86 12.26 -3.92
CA LYS A 329 29.27 11.18 -3.01
C LYS A 329 30.67 10.68 -3.34
#